data_AF-A0A6J4T6L0-F1
#
_entry.id   AF-A0A6J4T6L0-F1
#
_cell.length_a   1.000
_cell.length_b   1.000
_cell.length_c   1.000
_cell.angle_alpha   90.00
_cell.angle_beta   90.00
_cell.angle_gamma   90.00
#
_symmetry.space_group_name_H-M   'P 1'
#
loop_
_entity.id
_entity.type
_entity.pdbx_description
1 polymer ?
#
loop_
_entity_poly.entity_id
_entity_poly.type
_entity_poly.pdbx_seq_one_letter_code
_entity_poly.pdbx_strand_id
1 'polypeptide(L)'
;MPSRRSVLLAQGVYYAATGVAPFVSRRAFEAVTGPKSEWWLVQTVGVVVTAVGGGLISAAANERDTPEIVAIAAGTAVGLGAIDVFYAAKGRIARSYFADAAIEAAFLAALATARR
;
A
#
# COMPACT_ATOMS: atom_id res chain seq x y z
N MET A 1 -17.08 6.73 -12.24
CA MET A 1 -16.00 7.11 -11.30
C MET A 1 -16.33 6.53 -9.94
N PRO A 2 -15.40 5.81 -9.30
CA PRO A 2 -15.59 5.28 -7.95
C PRO A 2 -15.82 6.43 -6.94
N SER A 3 -16.53 6.14 -5.84
CA SER A 3 -16.61 7.08 -4.72
C SER A 3 -15.28 7.07 -3.95
N ARG A 4 -14.93 8.18 -3.30
CA ARG A 4 -13.71 8.24 -2.46
C ARG A 4 -13.71 7.15 -1.40
N ARG A 5 -14.87 6.90 -0.78
CA ARG A 5 -15.07 5.81 0.17
C ARG A 5 -14.64 4.45 -0.40
N SER A 6 -15.08 4.10 -1.60
CA SER A 6 -14.71 2.83 -2.24
C SER A 6 -13.21 2.75 -2.53
N VAL A 7 -12.58 3.86 -2.91
CA VAL A 7 -11.13 3.92 -3.14
C VAL A 7 -10.36 3.73 -1.83
N LEU A 8 -10.73 4.45 -0.77
CA LEU A 8 -10.11 4.33 0.56
C LEU A 8 -10.26 2.93 1.14
N LEU A 9 -11.43 2.30 0.96
CA LEU A 9 -11.65 0.92 1.39
C LEU A 9 -10.76 -0.06 0.62
N ALA A 10 -10.70 0.05 -0.71
CA ALA A 10 -9.88 -0.82 -1.54
C ALA A 10 -8.38 -0.68 -1.21
N GLN A 11 -7.90 0.56 -1.09
CA GLN A 11 -6.52 0.85 -0.70
C GLN A 11 -6.21 0.35 0.73
N GLY A 12 -7.14 0.57 1.66
CA GLY A 12 -6.99 0.12 3.03
C GLY A 12 -6.92 -1.41 3.15
N VAL A 13 -7.78 -2.12 2.44
CA VAL A 13 -7.75 -3.59 2.36
C VAL A 13 -6.46 -4.09 1.73
N TYR A 14 -6.00 -3.43 0.65
CA TYR A 14 -4.73 -3.76 0.02
C TYR A 14 -3.57 -3.64 1.01
N TYR A 15 -3.42 -2.50 1.68
CA TYR A 15 -2.37 -2.25 2.67
C TYR A 15 -2.46 -3.18 3.88
N ALA A 16 -3.65 -3.46 4.39
CA ALA A 16 -3.81 -4.42 5.48
C ALA A 16 -3.38 -5.83 5.04
N ALA A 17 -3.78 -6.28 3.85
CA ALA A 17 -3.44 -7.61 3.35
C ALA A 17 -1.93 -7.76 3.08
N THR A 18 -1.32 -6.80 2.39
CA THR A 18 0.12 -6.84 2.06
C THR A 18 0.99 -6.59 3.29
N GLY A 19 0.57 -5.71 4.19
CA GLY A 19 1.26 -5.43 5.45
C GLY A 19 1.26 -6.60 6.43
N VAL A 20 0.18 -7.40 6.46
CA VAL A 20 0.07 -8.60 7.32
C VAL A 20 0.79 -9.81 6.72
N ALA A 21 0.97 -9.87 5.40
CA ALA A 21 1.56 -11.02 4.70
C ALA A 21 2.90 -11.55 5.29
N PRO A 22 3.88 -10.70 5.70
CA PRO A 22 5.11 -11.16 6.34
C PRO A 22 4.87 -11.97 7.62
N PHE A 23 3.81 -11.68 8.37
CA PHE A 23 3.48 -12.36 9.64
C PHE A 23 2.77 -13.69 9.44
N VAL A 24 2.13 -13.89 8.28
CA VAL A 24 1.46 -15.16 7.94
C VAL A 24 2.49 -16.21 7.53
N SER A 25 3.38 -15.87 6.61
CA SER A 25 4.43 -16.78 6.16
C SER A 25 5.55 -16.02 5.46
N ARG A 26 6.74 -16.04 6.06
CA ARG A 26 7.97 -15.54 5.44
C ARG A 26 8.21 -16.16 4.06
N ARG A 27 8.06 -17.47 3.95
CA ARG A 27 8.30 -18.20 2.68
C ARG A 27 7.37 -17.72 1.57
N ALA A 28 6.08 -17.58 1.87
CA ALA A 28 5.12 -17.09 0.87
C ALA A 28 5.41 -15.64 0.48
N PHE A 29 5.76 -14.80 1.46
CA PHE A 29 6.10 -13.40 1.23
C PHE A 29 7.34 -13.24 0.35
N GLU A 30 8.44 -13.94 0.67
CA GLU A 30 9.68 -13.90 -0.11
C GLU A 30 9.55 -14.57 -1.48
N ALA A 31 8.62 -15.52 -1.65
CA ALA A 31 8.32 -16.10 -2.96
C ALA A 31 7.77 -15.07 -3.96
N VAL A 32 7.06 -14.04 -3.47
CA VAL A 32 6.51 -12.95 -4.29
C VAL A 32 7.46 -11.77 -4.36
N THR A 33 8.04 -11.37 -3.22
CA THR A 33 8.80 -10.11 -3.08
C THR A 33 10.32 -10.28 -3.19
N GLY A 34 10.79 -11.51 -3.37
CA GLY A 34 12.21 -11.87 -3.33
C GLY A 34 12.76 -11.99 -1.89
N PRO A 35 13.96 -12.58 -1.74
CA PRO A 35 14.60 -12.79 -0.45
C PRO A 35 14.91 -11.46 0.26
N LYS A 36 14.76 -11.43 1.58
CA LYS A 36 14.97 -10.23 2.41
C LYS A 36 16.10 -10.47 3.43
N SER A 37 17.12 -9.62 3.40
CA SER A 37 18.23 -9.67 4.36
C SER A 37 17.79 -9.23 5.76
N GLU A 38 17.14 -8.07 5.85
CA GLU A 38 16.72 -7.45 7.11
C GLU A 38 15.25 -7.77 7.41
N TRP A 39 14.99 -8.94 7.99
CA TRP A 39 13.61 -9.39 8.24
C TRP A 39 12.85 -8.49 9.24
N TRP A 40 13.53 -7.95 10.26
CA TRP A 40 12.93 -7.04 11.23
C TRP A 40 12.41 -5.74 10.57
N LEU A 41 13.06 -5.30 9.48
CA LEU A 41 12.63 -4.13 8.72
C LEU A 41 11.34 -4.43 7.95
N VAL A 42 11.24 -5.63 7.35
CA VAL A 42 10.00 -6.09 6.70
C VAL A 42 8.85 -6.10 7.69
N GLN A 43 9.07 -6.61 8.90
CA GLN A 43 8.05 -6.63 9.95
C GLN A 43 7.65 -5.22 10.39
N THR A 44 8.62 -4.32 10.59
CA THR A 44 8.37 -2.92 10.95
C THR A 44 7.52 -2.21 9.89
N VAL A 45 7.91 -2.31 8.62
CA VAL A 45 7.15 -1.73 7.50
C VAL A 45 5.78 -2.38 7.40
N GLY A 46 5.69 -3.71 7.54
CA GLY A 46 4.43 -4.44 7.55
C GLY A 46 3.45 -3.94 8.62
N VAL A 47 3.91 -3.70 9.85
CA VAL A 47 3.08 -3.12 10.93
C VAL A 47 2.60 -1.72 10.56
N VAL A 48 3.49 -0.85 10.06
CA VAL A 48 3.14 0.53 9.70
C VAL A 48 2.12 0.54 8.55
N VAL A 49 2.35 -0.22 7.48
CA VAL A 49 1.45 -0.31 6.33
C VAL A 49 0.10 -0.91 6.76
N THR A 50 0.10 -1.92 7.63
CA THR A 50 -1.14 -2.48 8.20
C THR A 50 -1.91 -1.44 9.01
N ALA A 51 -1.22 -0.63 9.82
CA ALA A 51 -1.84 0.42 10.62
C ALA A 51 -2.47 1.51 9.73
N VAL A 52 -1.77 1.93 8.67
CA VAL A 52 -2.34 2.83 7.65
C VAL A 52 -3.56 2.20 7.01
N GLY A 53 -3.47 0.93 6.58
CA GLY A 53 -4.59 0.20 5.98
C GLY A 53 -5.81 0.13 6.89
N GLY A 54 -5.62 -0.19 8.17
CA GLY A 54 -6.68 -0.18 9.18
C GLY A 54 -7.29 1.21 9.39
N GLY A 55 -6.47 2.26 9.35
CA GLY A 55 -6.93 3.65 9.39
C GLY A 55 -7.83 4.00 8.19
N LEU A 56 -7.44 3.62 6.98
CA LEU A 56 -8.22 3.86 5.75
C LEU A 56 -9.53 3.06 5.74
N ILE A 57 -9.51 1.80 6.18
CA ILE A 57 -10.71 0.97 6.33
C ILE A 57 -11.66 1.61 7.35
N SER A 58 -11.14 2.02 8.51
CA SER A 58 -11.93 2.69 9.55
C SER A 58 -12.53 3.99 9.06
N ALA A 59 -11.76 4.82 8.35
CA ALA A 59 -12.25 6.04 7.71
C ALA A 59 -13.39 5.76 6.73
N ALA A 60 -13.22 4.77 5.84
CA ALA A 60 -14.25 4.38 4.88
C ALA A 60 -15.51 3.80 5.55
N ALA A 61 -15.36 3.05 6.65
CA ALA A 61 -16.47 2.51 7.43
C ALA A 61 -17.29 3.61 8.13
N ASN A 62 -16.63 4.69 8.53
CA ASN A 62 -17.25 5.84 9.20
C ASN A 62 -17.63 6.99 8.25
N GLU A 63 -17.55 6.78 6.93
CA GLU A 63 -17.87 7.78 5.91
C GLU A 63 -17.06 9.08 6.06
N ARG A 64 -15.78 8.96 6.43
CA ARG A 64 -14.85 10.09 6.58
C ARG A 64 -13.83 10.10 5.45
N ASP A 65 -13.85 11.14 4.62
CA ASP A 65 -12.89 11.37 3.52
C ASP A 65 -12.17 12.72 3.66
N THR A 66 -11.84 13.11 4.90
CA THR A 66 -11.23 14.42 5.19
C THR A 66 -9.92 14.61 4.42
N PRO A 67 -9.50 15.88 4.17
CA PRO A 67 -8.25 16.16 3.46
C PRO A 67 -7.03 15.45 4.05
N GLU A 68 -6.98 15.27 5.37
CA GLU A 68 -5.89 14.59 6.07
C GLU A 68 -5.86 13.09 5.76
N ILE A 69 -7.02 12.44 5.70
CA ILE A 69 -7.14 11.02 5.34
C ILE A 69 -6.71 10.81 3.88
N VAL A 70 -7.17 11.69 2.98
CA VAL A 70 -6.78 11.66 1.57
C VAL A 70 -5.28 11.94 1.40
N ALA A 71 -4.72 12.86 2.19
CA ALA A 71 -3.29 13.16 2.16
C ALA A 71 -2.45 11.98 2.66
N ILE A 72 -2.87 11.28 3.71
CA ILE A 72 -2.20 10.04 4.18
C ILE A 72 -2.28 8.97 3.09
N ALA A 73 -3.46 8.72 2.54
CA ALA A 73 -3.66 7.73 1.48
C ALA A 73 -2.80 8.01 0.24
N ALA A 74 -2.81 9.25 -0.25
CA ALA A 74 -2.00 9.64 -1.40
C ALA A 74 -0.50 9.65 -1.08
N GLY A 75 -0.11 10.16 0.09
CA GLY A 75 1.28 10.24 0.52
C GLY A 75 1.92 8.86 0.67
N THR A 76 1.19 7.90 1.25
CA THR A 76 1.65 6.51 1.34
C THR A 76 1.81 5.89 -0.04
N ALA A 77 0.82 6.05 -0.94
CA ALA A 77 0.90 5.49 -2.30
C ALA A 77 2.04 6.09 -3.13
N VAL A 78 2.26 7.41 -3.05
CA VAL A 78 3.42 8.07 -3.69
C VAL A 78 4.72 7.52 -3.13
N GLY A 79 4.84 7.42 -1.80
CA GLY A 79 6.06 6.97 -1.14
C GLY A 79 6.42 5.52 -1.52
N LEU A 80 5.47 4.60 -1.37
CA LEU A 80 5.67 3.18 -1.70
C LEU A 80 5.94 3.01 -3.19
N GLY A 81 5.09 3.56 -4.06
CA GLY A 81 5.26 3.43 -5.51
C GLY A 81 6.56 4.04 -6.02
N ALA A 82 7.02 5.17 -5.48
CA ALA A 82 8.30 5.77 -5.88
C ALA A 82 9.51 4.91 -5.47
N ILE A 83 9.50 4.36 -4.25
CA ILE A 83 10.55 3.45 -3.76
C ILE A 83 10.59 2.19 -4.63
N ASP A 84 9.42 1.62 -4.93
CA ASP A 84 9.28 0.42 -5.73
C ASP A 84 9.85 0.60 -7.13
N VAL A 85 9.43 1.63 -7.85
CA VAL A 85 9.94 1.93 -9.20
C VAL A 85 11.45 2.15 -9.15
N PHE A 86 11.93 2.97 -8.23
CA PHE A 86 13.34 3.35 -8.18
C PHE A 86 14.26 2.17 -7.90
N TYR A 87 13.94 1.35 -6.89
CA TYR A 87 14.80 0.24 -6.50
C TYR A 87 14.60 -1.00 -7.38
N ALA A 88 13.41 -1.22 -7.95
CA ALA A 88 13.19 -2.29 -8.93
C ALA A 88 13.93 -1.97 -10.24
N ALA A 89 13.90 -0.71 -10.71
CA ALA A 89 14.66 -0.28 -11.89
C ALA A 89 16.18 -0.41 -11.69
N LYS A 90 16.67 -0.22 -10.46
CA LYS A 90 18.08 -0.46 -10.11
C LYS A 90 18.43 -1.95 -9.91
N GLY A 91 17.47 -2.86 -10.04
CA GLY A 91 17.66 -4.29 -9.78
C GLY A 91 18.00 -4.63 -8.33
N ARG A 92 17.65 -3.74 -7.38
CA ARG A 92 17.93 -3.93 -5.94
C ARG A 92 16.84 -4.72 -5.23
N ILE A 93 15.61 -4.70 -5.75
CA ILE A 93 14.46 -5.48 -5.28
C ILE A 93 13.84 -6.26 -6.44
N ALA A 94 12.99 -7.23 -6.12
CA ALA A 94 12.35 -8.08 -7.12
C ALA A 94 11.53 -7.27 -8.15
N ARG A 95 11.45 -7.77 -9.39
CA ARG A 95 10.65 -7.11 -10.45
C ARG A 95 9.15 -7.07 -10.15
N SER A 96 8.67 -7.91 -9.24
CA SER A 96 7.28 -7.90 -8.78
C SER A 96 6.86 -6.57 -8.16
N TYR A 97 7.80 -5.77 -7.64
CA TYR A 97 7.50 -4.43 -7.14
C TYR A 97 7.03 -3.44 -8.22
N PHE A 98 7.27 -3.70 -9.51
CA PHE A 98 6.62 -2.90 -10.55
C PHE A 98 5.09 -3.11 -10.61
N ALA A 99 4.62 -4.31 -10.25
CA ALA A 99 3.18 -4.56 -10.15
C ALA A 99 2.59 -3.81 -8.96
N ASP A 100 3.30 -3.77 -7.81
CA ASP A 100 2.91 -2.99 -6.64
C ASP A 100 2.86 -1.48 -6.97
N ALA A 101 3.91 -0.94 -7.58
CA ALA A 101 3.94 0.44 -8.06
C ALA A 101 2.79 0.78 -9.03
N ALA A 102 2.38 -0.16 -9.89
CA ALA A 102 1.24 0.04 -10.77
C ALA A 102 -0.09 0.10 -10.00
N ILE A 103 -0.24 -0.70 -8.94
CA ILE A 103 -1.37 -0.65 -8.02
C ILE A 103 -1.40 0.70 -7.28
N GLU A 104 -0.26 1.17 -6.78
CA GLU A 104 -0.15 2.48 -6.12
C GLU A 104 -0.52 3.64 -7.07
N ALA A 105 -0.05 3.60 -8.31
CA ALA A 105 -0.43 4.57 -9.34
C ALA A 105 -1.94 4.54 -9.63
N ALA A 106 -2.55 3.35 -9.64
CA ALA A 106 -3.99 3.20 -9.82
C ALA A 106 -4.78 3.80 -8.65
N PHE A 107 -4.32 3.63 -7.41
CA PHE A 107 -4.94 4.29 -6.25
C PHE A 107 -4.83 5.80 -6.33
N LEU A 108 -3.67 6.34 -6.72
CA LEU A 108 -3.50 7.79 -6.90
C LEU A 108 -4.43 8.36 -7.97
N ALA A 109 -4.52 7.71 -9.13
CA ALA A 109 -5.43 8.11 -10.19
C ALA A 109 -6.90 8.02 -9.75
N ALA A 110 -7.26 6.97 -8.99
CA ALA A 110 -8.60 6.80 -8.45
C ALA A 110 -8.94 7.88 -7.42
N LEU A 111 -8.02 8.21 -6.49
CA LEU A 111 -8.21 9.28 -5.50
C LEU A 111 -8.38 10.66 -6.17
N ALA A 112 -7.60 10.94 -7.23
CA ALA A 112 -7.66 12.19 -7.97
C ALA A 112 -8.98 12.38 -8.74
N THR A 113 -9.60 11.28 -9.20
CA THR A 113 -10.82 11.31 -10.01
C THR A 113 -12.09 10.95 -9.24
N ALA A 114 -11.96 10.46 -8.00
CA ALA A 114 -13.10 10.04 -7.20
C ALA A 114 -13.96 11.23 -6.75
N ARG A 115 -15.27 11.03 -6.85
CA ARG A 115 -16.26 11.99 -6.34
C ARG A 115 -16.29 11.95 -4.81
N ARG A 116 -16.45 13.14 -4.22
CA ARG A 116 -16.80 13.28 -2.80
C ARG A 116 -18.10 12.56 -2.52
#